data_AF-A0A7S3SY01-F1
#
_entry.id   AF-A0A7S3SY01-F1
#
_cell.length_a   1.000
_cell.length_b   1.000
_cell.length_c   1.000
_cell.angle_alpha   90.00
_cell.angle_beta   90.00
_cell.angle_gamma   90.00
#
_symmetry.space_group_name_H-M   'P 1'
#
loop_
_entity.id
_entity.type
_entity.pdbx_description
1 polymer ?
#
loop_
_entity_poly.entity_id
_entity_poly.type
_entity_poly.pdbx_seq_one_letter_code
_entity_poly.pdbx_strand_id
1 'polypeptide(L)'
;GSTVQENMSEISVSASSGLTEDQLDRLAGLERLDALDRRDRRDACAAAEAAAVRLGRLDRLDSFDAEAQGRALLKRLVDECGQEHLVSGWPRDREASADERRLQSQLLALHRSLAGGLDGYVCRARELLEASRLGRNPLDGYRPSLPVGETLDFGRGAFLKYEEEGLAAMRGAAFVLVAGGLGERLGASGIKLDLPAELATGTSFLALYAQHILALGAAAGSAACLPLVLMTSDDTHARTLASLEAGDYFGLDRRRVFLLRQQAVPCLADAGAALAVDPSDASRVLTKPNGHGEVHRLLHSSGLAAKLHGDGCTHLVFFQDTNGLVFNAVPAALGVSVRRGLALNFVSVRRRAGDASGALIELVRERGGGDGGGRVLANVEYNQLEPLLRAASAGASGDEPDPATGWSPYPGNCNQLVVALRPYVEVLAASGGVVPEFVNPKYSDASRSGFKKPT
;
A
#
# COMPACT_ATOMS: atom_id res chain seq x y z
N GLY A 1 -15.68 8.05 -21.34
CA GLY A 1 -14.49 7.61 -20.57
C GLY A 1 -14.75 7.85 -19.10
N SER A 2 -14.24 7.00 -18.21
CA SER A 2 -14.29 7.24 -16.76
C SER A 2 -12.93 7.70 -16.28
N THR A 3 -12.79 9.01 -16.11
CA THR A 3 -11.65 9.67 -15.47
C THR A 3 -11.54 9.21 -14.02
N VAL A 4 -10.35 8.78 -13.59
CA VAL A 4 -10.11 8.22 -12.25
C VAL A 4 -9.41 9.26 -11.41
N GLN A 5 -9.95 9.52 -10.23
CA GLN A 5 -9.49 10.53 -9.27
C GLN A 5 -8.98 9.81 -8.04
N GLU A 6 -7.70 9.92 -7.72
CA GLU A 6 -7.13 9.50 -6.43
C GLU A 6 -6.64 10.76 -5.72
N ASN A 7 -7.10 11.06 -4.51
CA ASN A 7 -6.39 12.05 -3.66
C ASN A 7 -6.86 12.10 -2.19
N MET A 8 -5.87 12.19 -1.31
CA MET A 8 -5.94 11.62 0.04
C MET A 8 -5.51 12.64 1.14
N SER A 9 -6.08 12.59 2.38
CA SER A 9 -5.57 13.22 3.67
C SER A 9 -6.27 12.64 4.95
N GLU A 10 -5.96 12.94 6.24
CA GLU A 10 -4.70 12.82 7.04
C GLU A 10 -4.94 12.87 8.62
N ILE A 11 -3.89 12.64 9.45
CA ILE A 11 -3.70 13.00 10.90
C ILE A 11 -4.08 12.00 12.07
N SER A 12 -3.05 11.29 12.60
CA SER A 12 -2.63 11.08 14.03
C SER A 12 -3.24 10.07 15.08
N VAL A 13 -2.31 9.51 15.89
CA VAL A 13 -2.34 9.04 17.32
C VAL A 13 -2.54 7.53 17.72
N SER A 14 -1.50 7.05 18.44
CA SER A 14 -1.42 5.95 19.46
C SER A 14 -1.35 4.47 19.05
N ALA A 15 -0.52 3.70 19.79
CA ALA A 15 -0.22 2.29 19.53
C ALA A 15 -0.02 1.46 20.81
N SER A 16 -0.58 0.25 20.82
CA SER A 16 -0.20 -0.93 21.64
C SER A 16 -1.10 -2.11 21.19
N SER A 17 -0.74 -3.40 21.29
CA SER A 17 0.53 -4.08 21.58
C SER A 17 0.46 -5.53 21.07
N GLY A 18 1.61 -6.18 20.83
CA GLY A 18 1.71 -7.59 20.44
C GLY A 18 1.92 -8.58 21.61
N LEU A 19 1.92 -9.87 21.27
CA LEU A 19 2.14 -11.01 22.19
C LEU A 19 3.62 -11.13 22.66
N THR A 20 3.85 -11.87 23.76
CA THR A 20 5.10 -11.77 24.56
C THR A 20 6.10 -12.93 24.36
N GLU A 21 7.36 -12.71 24.78
CA GLU A 21 8.47 -13.67 24.62
C GLU A 21 8.22 -15.07 25.21
N ASP A 22 7.45 -15.19 26.30
CA ASP A 22 7.10 -16.48 26.93
C ASP A 22 6.27 -17.40 26.00
N GLN A 23 5.69 -16.86 24.93
CA GLN A 23 4.97 -17.61 23.90
C GLN A 23 5.90 -18.11 22.78
N LEU A 24 7.09 -17.53 22.62
CA LEU A 24 8.10 -17.95 21.63
C LEU A 24 8.94 -19.12 22.17
N ASP A 25 9.40 -19.04 23.44
CA ASP A 25 10.24 -20.08 24.05
C ASP A 25 9.56 -21.47 24.11
N ARG A 26 8.23 -21.50 24.23
CA ARG A 26 7.46 -22.75 24.31
C ARG A 26 7.37 -23.51 22.99
N LEU A 27 7.57 -22.84 21.86
CA LEU A 27 7.62 -23.48 20.53
C LEU A 27 8.96 -24.19 20.26
N ALA A 28 10.05 -23.73 20.89
CA ALA A 28 11.39 -24.30 20.70
C ALA A 28 11.63 -25.65 21.42
N GLY A 29 10.73 -26.06 22.33
CA GLY A 29 10.90 -27.25 23.16
C GLY A 29 10.65 -28.61 22.49
N LEU A 30 10.16 -28.64 21.24
CA LEU A 30 9.61 -29.85 20.61
C LEU A 30 10.63 -30.74 19.86
N GLU A 31 11.87 -30.29 19.64
CA GLU A 31 12.83 -30.97 18.73
C GLU A 31 13.86 -31.92 19.40
N ARG A 32 13.69 -32.33 20.68
CA ARG A 32 14.65 -33.21 21.37
C ARG A 32 14.01 -34.39 22.10
N LEU A 33 13.77 -35.50 21.38
CA LEU A 33 13.13 -36.71 21.94
C LEU A 33 13.96 -38.02 21.89
N ASP A 34 15.13 -38.04 21.25
CA ASP A 34 15.79 -39.32 20.92
C ASP A 34 16.69 -39.96 22.00
N ALA A 35 16.85 -39.35 23.18
CA ALA A 35 17.83 -39.78 24.19
C ALA A 35 17.26 -40.20 25.58
N LEU A 36 15.94 -40.35 25.72
CA LEU A 36 15.28 -40.61 27.03
C LEU A 36 14.94 -42.09 27.27
N ASP A 37 14.99 -42.52 28.54
CA ASP A 37 14.66 -43.89 28.99
C ASP A 37 13.15 -44.21 28.81
N ARG A 38 12.76 -45.48 28.83
CA ARG A 38 11.37 -45.94 28.63
C ARG A 38 10.38 -45.36 29.63
N ARG A 39 10.82 -45.02 30.85
CA ARG A 39 9.97 -44.38 31.86
C ARG A 39 9.78 -42.90 31.53
N ASP A 40 10.87 -42.18 31.31
CA ASP A 40 10.88 -40.76 30.93
C ASP A 40 10.11 -40.52 29.62
N ARG A 41 10.18 -41.43 28.64
CA ARG A 41 9.37 -41.37 27.41
C ARG A 41 7.87 -41.46 27.67
N ARG A 42 7.43 -42.22 28.68
CA ARG A 42 6.01 -42.30 29.06
C ARG A 42 5.55 -41.01 29.73
N ASP A 43 6.35 -40.49 30.65
CA ASP A 43 6.02 -39.27 31.38
C ASP A 43 6.08 -38.04 30.47
N ALA A 44 7.02 -37.99 29.52
CA ALA A 44 7.08 -36.98 28.45
C ALA A 44 5.89 -37.07 27.48
N CYS A 45 5.44 -38.27 27.10
CA CYS A 45 4.26 -38.45 26.25
C CYS A 45 2.98 -37.98 26.97
N ALA A 46 2.81 -38.33 28.25
CA ALA A 46 1.69 -37.86 29.06
C ALA A 46 1.72 -36.33 29.26
N ALA A 47 2.90 -35.73 29.40
CA ALA A 47 3.06 -34.27 29.45
C ALA A 47 2.71 -33.60 28.10
N ALA A 48 3.07 -34.22 26.97
CA ALA A 48 2.71 -33.74 25.63
C ALA A 48 1.20 -33.85 25.37
N GLU A 49 0.55 -34.94 25.76
CA GLU A 49 -0.92 -35.09 25.70
C GLU A 49 -1.62 -34.05 26.58
N ALA A 50 -1.15 -33.83 27.81
CA ALA A 50 -1.69 -32.79 28.70
C ALA A 50 -1.49 -31.38 28.12
N ALA A 51 -0.37 -31.10 27.47
CA ALA A 51 -0.11 -29.84 26.77
C ALA A 51 -1.04 -29.67 25.56
N ALA A 52 -1.23 -30.71 24.73
CA ALA A 52 -2.16 -30.68 23.59
C ALA A 52 -3.61 -30.46 24.03
N VAL A 53 -4.06 -31.11 25.10
CA VAL A 53 -5.40 -30.88 25.70
C VAL A 53 -5.52 -29.45 26.27
N ARG A 54 -4.44 -28.88 26.80
CA ARG A 54 -4.43 -27.50 27.31
C ARG A 54 -4.44 -26.47 26.19
N LEU A 55 -3.68 -26.68 25.13
CA LEU A 55 -3.70 -25.88 23.89
C LEU A 55 -5.08 -25.93 23.25
N GLY A 56 -5.64 -27.12 23.02
CA GLY A 56 -7.01 -27.27 22.50
C GLY A 56 -8.12 -26.75 23.42
N ARG A 57 -7.83 -26.39 24.68
CA ARG A 57 -8.72 -25.62 25.56
C ARG A 57 -8.52 -24.11 25.41
N LEU A 58 -7.28 -23.64 25.22
CA LEU A 58 -6.98 -22.24 24.90
C LEU A 58 -7.57 -21.85 23.54
N ASP A 59 -7.34 -22.65 22.50
CA ASP A 59 -7.91 -22.44 21.16
C ASP A 59 -9.45 -22.33 21.20
N ARG A 60 -10.10 -23.12 22.06
CA ARG A 60 -11.55 -23.06 22.28
C ARG A 60 -11.97 -21.78 22.99
N LEU A 61 -11.23 -21.33 24.01
CA LEU A 61 -11.51 -20.07 24.70
C LEU A 61 -11.33 -18.87 23.76
N ASP A 62 -10.24 -18.84 22.99
CA ASP A 62 -9.94 -17.81 22.00
C ASP A 62 -10.99 -17.80 20.88
N SER A 63 -11.46 -18.98 20.43
CA SER A 63 -12.57 -19.08 19.46
C SER A 63 -13.90 -18.57 20.01
N PHE A 64 -14.19 -18.82 21.29
CA PHE A 64 -15.43 -18.39 21.94
C PHE A 64 -15.44 -16.87 22.17
N ASP A 65 -14.32 -16.29 22.57
CA ASP A 65 -14.12 -14.85 22.65
C ASP A 65 -14.19 -14.20 21.26
N ALA A 66 -13.54 -14.76 20.24
CA ALA A 66 -13.63 -14.27 18.86
C ALA A 66 -15.07 -14.29 18.32
N GLU A 67 -15.84 -15.36 18.57
CA GLU A 67 -17.26 -15.37 18.20
C GLU A 67 -18.08 -14.31 18.95
N ALA A 68 -17.84 -14.13 20.25
CA ALA A 68 -18.51 -13.11 21.05
C ALA A 68 -18.19 -11.68 20.56
N GLN A 69 -16.92 -11.42 20.24
CA GLN A 69 -16.45 -10.17 19.64
C GLN A 69 -17.08 -9.93 18.26
N GLY A 70 -17.15 -10.96 17.41
CA GLY A 70 -17.79 -10.89 16.08
C GLY A 70 -19.28 -10.57 16.16
N ARG A 71 -20.02 -11.22 17.09
CA ARG A 71 -21.42 -10.88 17.38
C ARG A 71 -21.59 -9.44 17.88
N ALA A 72 -20.75 -9.01 18.83
CA ALA A 72 -20.81 -7.67 19.38
C ALA A 72 -20.46 -6.59 18.34
N LEU A 73 -19.50 -6.86 17.45
CA LEU A 73 -19.16 -5.99 16.32
C LEU A 73 -20.31 -5.87 15.33
N LEU A 74 -20.91 -6.99 14.90
CA LEU A 74 -22.06 -6.97 13.99
C LEU A 74 -23.22 -6.16 14.60
N LYS A 75 -23.50 -6.32 15.90
CA LYS A 75 -24.51 -5.51 16.60
C LYS A 75 -24.20 -4.02 16.56
N ARG A 76 -22.95 -3.58 16.83
CA ARG A 76 -22.57 -2.16 16.71
C ARG A 76 -22.70 -1.63 15.28
N LEU A 77 -22.29 -2.42 14.28
CA LEU A 77 -22.42 -2.01 12.87
C LEU A 77 -23.88 -1.80 12.47
N VAL A 78 -24.79 -2.64 12.96
CA VAL A 78 -26.24 -2.49 12.78
C VAL A 78 -26.75 -1.24 13.51
N ASP A 79 -26.52 -1.14 14.81
CA ASP A 79 -27.14 -0.12 15.68
C ASP A 79 -26.56 1.30 15.51
N GLU A 80 -25.27 1.41 15.23
CA GLU A 80 -24.52 2.68 15.22
C GLU A 80 -24.03 3.06 13.81
N CYS A 81 -23.74 2.07 12.96
CA CYS A 81 -23.20 2.29 11.61
C CYS A 81 -24.22 2.08 10.49
N GLY A 82 -25.51 1.85 10.78
CA GLY A 82 -26.58 1.71 9.77
C GLY A 82 -26.29 0.61 8.75
N GLN A 83 -25.99 -0.59 9.24
CA GLN A 83 -25.69 -1.79 8.45
C GLN A 83 -26.77 -2.87 8.63
N GLU A 84 -28.04 -2.47 8.80
CA GLU A 84 -29.16 -3.34 9.11
C GLU A 84 -29.39 -4.44 8.05
N HIS A 85 -28.95 -4.21 6.80
CA HIS A 85 -29.04 -5.19 5.72
C HIS A 85 -28.21 -6.45 5.97
N LEU A 86 -27.13 -6.36 6.75
CA LEU A 86 -26.26 -7.51 7.09
C LEU A 86 -26.97 -8.58 7.92
N VAL A 87 -28.08 -8.23 8.59
CA VAL A 87 -28.92 -9.14 9.38
C VAL A 87 -30.33 -9.30 8.80
N SER A 88 -30.57 -8.79 7.59
CA SER A 88 -31.88 -8.84 6.95
C SER A 88 -32.27 -10.29 6.61
N GLY A 89 -33.44 -10.71 7.10
CA GLY A 89 -33.94 -12.08 6.93
C GLY A 89 -33.43 -13.10 7.96
N TRP A 90 -32.61 -12.69 8.94
CA TRP A 90 -32.17 -13.60 10.00
C TRP A 90 -33.21 -13.69 11.16
N PRO A 91 -33.55 -14.90 11.65
CA PRO A 91 -34.43 -15.06 12.81
C PRO A 91 -33.78 -14.48 14.07
N ARG A 92 -34.50 -13.65 14.82
CA ARG A 92 -33.96 -12.91 15.98
C ARG A 92 -33.75 -13.76 17.24
N ASP A 93 -34.43 -14.89 17.36
CA ASP A 93 -34.54 -15.68 18.58
C ASP A 93 -34.01 -17.13 18.39
N ARG A 94 -32.76 -17.28 17.95
CA ARG A 94 -32.10 -18.60 17.78
C ARG A 94 -30.59 -18.55 18.00
N GLU A 95 -29.97 -19.73 18.09
CA GLU A 95 -28.53 -19.86 17.90
C GLU A 95 -28.11 -19.47 16.48
N ALA A 96 -26.92 -18.86 16.38
CA ALA A 96 -26.40 -18.37 15.10
C ALA A 96 -26.23 -19.51 14.07
N SER A 97 -26.50 -19.23 12.79
CA SER A 97 -26.22 -20.18 11.72
C SER A 97 -24.71 -20.29 11.43
N ALA A 98 -24.32 -21.29 10.63
CA ALA A 98 -22.95 -21.38 10.12
C ALA A 98 -22.57 -20.17 9.22
N ASP A 99 -23.54 -19.61 8.50
CA ASP A 99 -23.39 -18.42 7.66
C ASP A 99 -23.27 -17.15 8.52
N GLU A 100 -24.07 -17.05 9.57
CA GLU A 100 -24.00 -15.93 10.52
C GLU A 100 -22.63 -15.88 11.23
N ARG A 101 -22.13 -17.05 11.68
CA ARG A 101 -20.77 -17.18 12.23
C ARG A 101 -19.69 -16.84 11.19
N ARG A 102 -19.88 -17.24 9.92
CA ARG A 102 -18.95 -16.90 8.82
C ARG A 102 -18.87 -15.38 8.62
N LEU A 103 -20.01 -14.70 8.55
CA LEU A 103 -20.04 -13.23 8.42
C LEU A 103 -19.39 -12.55 9.64
N GLN A 104 -19.77 -12.94 10.85
CA GLN A 104 -19.20 -12.40 12.10
C GLN A 104 -17.67 -12.55 12.16
N SER A 105 -17.16 -13.71 11.72
CA SER A 105 -15.71 -13.98 11.65
C SER A 105 -15.02 -13.10 10.60
N GLN A 106 -15.63 -12.93 9.42
CA GLN A 106 -15.11 -12.06 8.36
C GLN A 106 -15.07 -10.59 8.82
N LEU A 107 -16.15 -10.09 9.42
CA LEU A 107 -16.24 -8.72 9.93
C LEU A 107 -15.20 -8.46 11.03
N LEU A 108 -14.97 -9.42 11.94
CA LEU A 108 -13.95 -9.30 12.98
C LEU A 108 -12.53 -9.28 12.39
N ALA A 109 -12.25 -10.10 11.38
CA ALA A 109 -10.96 -10.08 10.69
C ALA A 109 -10.71 -8.73 9.99
N LEU A 110 -11.73 -8.17 9.31
CA LEU A 110 -11.67 -6.84 8.69
C LEU A 110 -11.52 -5.71 9.72
N HIS A 111 -12.27 -5.76 10.82
CA HIS A 111 -12.14 -4.77 11.91
C HIS A 111 -10.74 -4.79 12.55
N ARG A 112 -10.09 -5.95 12.64
CA ARG A 112 -8.71 -6.07 13.15
C ARG A 112 -7.64 -5.62 12.15
N SER A 113 -7.91 -5.62 10.84
CA SER A 113 -6.93 -5.21 9.81
C SER A 113 -6.97 -3.70 9.48
N LEU A 114 -8.11 -3.05 9.70
CA LEU A 114 -8.37 -1.64 9.38
C LEU A 114 -7.93 -0.69 10.49
N ALA A 115 -7.31 0.43 10.11
CA ALA A 115 -7.03 1.54 11.03
C ALA A 115 -8.34 2.17 11.52
N GLY A 116 -8.52 2.22 12.84
CA GLY A 116 -9.76 2.68 13.48
C GLY A 116 -10.94 1.70 13.37
N GLY A 117 -10.70 0.45 13.00
CA GLY A 117 -11.74 -0.58 12.93
C GLY A 117 -12.71 -0.41 11.76
N LEU A 118 -13.65 -1.36 11.64
CA LEU A 118 -14.66 -1.40 10.58
C LEU A 118 -15.75 -0.33 10.75
N ASP A 119 -16.05 0.04 12.00
CA ASP A 119 -16.89 1.16 12.40
C ASP A 119 -16.26 2.50 11.99
N GLY A 120 -15.00 2.75 12.36
CA GLY A 120 -14.25 3.92 11.88
C GLY A 120 -14.14 3.98 10.35
N TYR A 121 -13.98 2.83 9.68
CA TYR A 121 -13.99 2.74 8.22
C TYR A 121 -15.32 3.19 7.60
N VAL A 122 -16.47 2.72 8.11
CA VAL A 122 -17.80 3.16 7.64
C VAL A 122 -18.02 4.65 7.89
N CYS A 123 -17.57 5.18 9.03
CA CYS A 123 -17.68 6.62 9.32
C CYS A 123 -16.85 7.47 8.34
N ARG A 124 -15.56 7.16 8.14
CA ARG A 124 -14.71 7.86 7.15
C ARG A 124 -15.26 7.72 5.72
N ALA A 125 -15.75 6.54 5.36
CA ALA A 125 -16.37 6.29 4.07
C ALA A 125 -17.58 7.22 3.82
N ARG A 126 -18.43 7.48 4.82
CA ARG A 126 -19.55 8.43 4.71
C ARG A 126 -19.08 9.86 4.46
N GLU A 127 -18.06 10.31 5.18
CA GLU A 127 -17.50 11.66 5.02
C GLU A 127 -16.91 11.85 3.61
N LEU A 128 -16.12 10.88 3.15
CA LEU A 128 -15.53 10.87 1.80
C LEU A 128 -16.59 10.78 0.70
N LEU A 129 -17.62 9.94 0.87
CA LEU A 129 -18.72 9.79 -0.09
C LEU A 129 -19.60 11.04 -0.16
N GLU A 130 -19.87 11.70 0.96
CA GLU A 130 -20.61 12.97 0.99
C GLU A 130 -19.80 14.10 0.35
N ALA A 131 -18.49 14.19 0.60
CA ALA A 131 -17.60 15.14 -0.07
C ALA A 131 -17.59 14.92 -1.59
N SER A 132 -17.50 13.66 -2.04
CA SER A 132 -17.60 13.26 -3.45
C SER A 132 -18.97 13.61 -4.06
N ARG A 133 -20.07 13.31 -3.35
CA ARG A 133 -21.44 13.59 -3.78
C ARG A 133 -21.66 15.08 -3.99
N LEU A 134 -21.22 15.91 -3.04
CA LEU A 134 -21.24 17.38 -3.11
C LEU A 134 -20.25 17.97 -4.13
N GLY A 135 -19.32 17.17 -4.66
CA GLY A 135 -18.30 17.64 -5.59
C GLY A 135 -17.27 18.59 -4.98
N ARG A 136 -17.02 18.48 -3.66
CA ARG A 136 -15.98 19.27 -2.99
C ARG A 136 -14.62 18.94 -3.60
N ASN A 137 -13.90 19.95 -4.07
CA ASN A 137 -12.56 19.75 -4.61
C ASN A 137 -11.55 19.81 -3.45
N PRO A 138 -10.77 18.74 -3.17
CA PRO A 138 -9.82 18.73 -2.06
C PRO A 138 -8.65 19.73 -2.26
N LEU A 139 -8.52 20.30 -3.46
CA LEU A 139 -7.50 21.29 -3.81
C LEU A 139 -8.02 22.73 -3.74
N ASP A 140 -9.26 22.95 -3.29
CA ASP A 140 -9.81 24.31 -3.14
C ASP A 140 -9.00 25.13 -2.11
N GLY A 141 -8.65 26.36 -2.48
CA GLY A 141 -7.79 27.24 -1.67
C GLY A 141 -6.28 27.05 -1.88
N TYR A 142 -5.86 26.05 -2.67
CA TYR A 142 -4.47 25.96 -3.13
C TYR A 142 -4.27 26.68 -4.46
N ARG A 143 -3.13 27.36 -4.59
CA ARG A 143 -2.60 27.87 -5.86
C ARG A 143 -1.52 26.90 -6.38
N PRO A 144 -1.57 26.47 -7.65
CA PRO A 144 -0.53 25.66 -8.26
C PRO A 144 0.72 26.50 -8.56
N SER A 145 1.90 25.93 -8.32
CA SER A 145 3.20 26.43 -8.75
C SER A 145 4.08 25.30 -9.27
N LEU A 146 5.11 25.66 -10.04
CA LEU A 146 6.04 24.69 -10.62
C LEU A 146 6.91 24.05 -9.53
N PRO A 147 7.05 22.72 -9.51
CA PRO A 147 7.92 22.04 -8.56
C PRO A 147 9.40 22.34 -8.86
N VAL A 148 10.21 22.46 -7.82
CA VAL A 148 11.67 22.56 -7.95
C VAL A 148 12.27 21.18 -8.18
N GLY A 149 13.09 21.02 -9.22
CA GLY A 149 13.71 19.74 -9.58
C GLY A 149 14.96 19.90 -10.45
N GLU A 150 15.47 18.76 -10.93
CA GLU A 150 16.58 18.66 -11.88
C GLU A 150 16.08 18.05 -13.19
N THR A 151 16.43 18.63 -14.33
CA THR A 151 16.20 17.99 -15.65
C THR A 151 17.50 17.33 -16.10
N LEU A 152 17.50 15.99 -16.12
CA LEU A 152 18.66 15.20 -16.52
C LEU A 152 18.44 14.57 -17.90
N ASP A 153 19.20 15.02 -18.88
CA ASP A 153 19.28 14.35 -20.18
C ASP A 153 20.14 13.07 -20.03
N PHE A 154 19.55 11.92 -20.34
CA PHE A 154 20.18 10.60 -20.20
C PHE A 154 21.55 10.54 -20.91
N GLY A 155 22.56 10.01 -20.20
CA GLY A 155 23.93 9.89 -20.69
C GLY A 155 24.70 11.20 -20.90
N ARG A 156 24.16 12.37 -20.51
CA ARG A 156 24.87 13.67 -20.57
C ARG A 156 25.54 14.02 -19.23
N GLY A 157 26.42 15.03 -19.25
CA GLY A 157 27.34 15.32 -18.12
C GLY A 157 26.69 15.46 -16.75
N ALA A 158 25.53 16.12 -16.63
CA ALA A 158 24.81 16.21 -15.36
C ALA A 158 24.26 14.85 -14.89
N PHE A 159 23.68 14.06 -15.81
CA PHE A 159 23.20 12.70 -15.54
C PHE A 159 24.34 11.80 -15.05
N LEU A 160 25.46 11.73 -15.78
CA LEU A 160 26.60 10.87 -15.46
C LEU A 160 27.21 11.21 -14.08
N LYS A 161 27.28 12.50 -13.74
CA LYS A 161 27.78 12.95 -12.44
C LYS A 161 26.86 12.54 -11.28
N TYR A 162 25.54 12.66 -11.47
CA TYR A 162 24.58 12.21 -10.47
C TYR A 162 24.50 10.68 -10.40
N GLU A 163 24.70 9.98 -11.51
CA GLU A 163 24.80 8.51 -11.55
C GLU A 163 25.99 8.00 -10.72
N GLU A 164 27.17 8.60 -10.86
CA GLU A 164 28.35 8.29 -10.03
C GLU A 164 28.10 8.54 -8.54
N GLU A 165 27.58 9.72 -8.18
CA GLU A 165 27.24 10.08 -6.78
C GLU A 165 26.17 9.13 -6.19
N GLY A 166 25.20 8.68 -7.02
CA GLY A 166 24.19 7.71 -6.63
C GLY A 166 24.72 6.29 -6.47
N LEU A 167 25.58 5.81 -7.36
CA LEU A 167 26.22 4.50 -7.24
C LEU A 167 27.07 4.38 -5.95
N ALA A 168 27.77 5.45 -5.57
CA ALA A 168 28.50 5.49 -4.31
C ALA A 168 27.57 5.31 -3.08
N ALA A 169 26.40 5.94 -3.11
CA ALA A 169 25.37 5.87 -2.07
C ALA A 169 24.51 4.59 -2.09
N MET A 170 24.46 3.89 -3.22
CA MET A 170 23.58 2.74 -3.49
C MET A 170 23.73 1.59 -2.48
N ARG A 171 24.90 1.44 -1.85
CA ARG A 171 25.16 0.51 -0.74
C ARG A 171 24.18 0.63 0.44
N GLY A 172 23.58 1.82 0.62
CA GLY A 172 22.58 2.12 1.65
C GLY A 172 21.14 2.16 1.12
N ALA A 173 20.89 1.81 -0.13
CA ALA A 173 19.55 1.79 -0.70
C ALA A 173 18.85 0.45 -0.45
N ALA A 174 17.54 0.51 -0.23
CA ALA A 174 16.63 -0.63 -0.28
C ALA A 174 15.51 -0.34 -1.29
N PHE A 175 15.04 -1.38 -1.97
CA PHE A 175 14.04 -1.30 -3.03
C PHE A 175 12.66 -1.70 -2.50
N VAL A 176 11.62 -0.98 -2.91
CA VAL A 176 10.23 -1.25 -2.51
C VAL A 176 9.35 -1.34 -3.76
N LEU A 177 8.91 -2.55 -4.07
CA LEU A 177 8.07 -2.87 -5.23
C LEU A 177 6.61 -2.96 -4.81
N VAL A 178 5.75 -2.17 -5.44
CA VAL A 178 4.29 -2.30 -5.31
C VAL A 178 3.77 -3.27 -6.38
N ALA A 179 3.34 -4.45 -5.96
CA ALA A 179 2.89 -5.55 -6.84
C ALA A 179 1.61 -6.25 -6.33
N GLY A 180 0.63 -5.44 -5.89
CA GLY A 180 -0.67 -5.93 -5.42
C GLY A 180 -1.71 -6.23 -6.51
N GLY A 181 -1.38 -6.03 -7.80
CA GLY A 181 -2.32 -6.11 -8.92
C GLY A 181 -2.11 -7.31 -9.85
N LEU A 182 -3.23 -7.89 -10.32
CA LEU A 182 -3.24 -8.92 -11.37
C LEU A 182 -3.10 -8.32 -12.77
N GLY A 183 -2.74 -9.18 -13.74
CA GLY A 183 -2.59 -8.83 -15.16
C GLY A 183 -3.88 -8.82 -15.99
N GLU A 184 -5.06 -8.95 -15.38
CA GLU A 184 -6.33 -9.25 -16.09
C GLU A 184 -6.68 -8.23 -17.18
N ARG A 185 -6.46 -6.93 -16.93
CA ARG A 185 -6.69 -5.86 -17.91
C ARG A 185 -5.78 -5.96 -19.14
N LEU A 186 -4.64 -6.64 -19.03
CA LEU A 186 -3.71 -6.95 -20.12
C LEU A 186 -4.05 -8.28 -20.81
N GLY A 187 -5.10 -8.99 -20.37
CA GLY A 187 -5.45 -10.32 -20.85
C GLY A 187 -4.67 -11.47 -20.20
N ALA A 188 -3.90 -11.20 -19.13
CA ALA A 188 -3.09 -12.20 -18.44
C ALA A 188 -3.75 -12.70 -17.15
N SER A 189 -3.75 -14.03 -16.96
CA SER A 189 -4.31 -14.72 -15.78
C SER A 189 -3.33 -14.87 -14.61
N GLY A 190 -2.11 -14.35 -14.76
CA GLY A 190 -1.04 -14.37 -13.77
C GLY A 190 -0.86 -13.05 -13.01
N ILE A 191 0.16 -13.03 -12.15
CA ILE A 191 0.66 -11.77 -11.59
C ILE A 191 1.42 -11.02 -12.69
N LYS A 192 1.38 -9.69 -12.66
CA LYS A 192 2.10 -8.87 -13.65
C LYS A 192 3.62 -9.10 -13.65
N LEU A 193 4.18 -9.46 -12.49
CA LEU A 193 5.61 -9.69 -12.32
C LEU A 193 6.15 -10.88 -13.13
N ASP A 194 5.29 -11.83 -13.48
CA ASP A 194 5.63 -12.99 -14.33
C ASP A 194 5.54 -12.66 -15.83
N LEU A 195 5.02 -11.49 -16.21
CA LEU A 195 4.98 -11.08 -17.61
C LEU A 195 6.40 -10.90 -18.14
N PRO A 196 6.70 -11.36 -19.38
CA PRO A 196 7.97 -11.10 -20.02
C PRO A 196 8.14 -9.59 -20.23
N ALA A 197 9.27 -9.05 -19.76
CA ALA A 197 9.64 -7.65 -20.01
C ALA A 197 9.97 -7.42 -21.50
N GLU A 198 10.45 -8.47 -22.18
CA GLU A 198 10.69 -8.53 -23.62
C GLU A 198 10.60 -9.98 -24.13
N LEU A 199 10.43 -10.17 -25.45
CA LEU A 199 10.13 -11.48 -26.06
C LEU A 199 11.33 -12.25 -26.64
N ALA A 200 12.53 -11.66 -26.66
CA ALA A 200 13.74 -12.28 -27.19
C ALA A 200 14.40 -13.23 -26.18
N THR A 201 14.42 -12.88 -24.89
CA THR A 201 14.85 -13.80 -23.82
C THR A 201 13.68 -14.36 -23.01
N GLY A 202 12.54 -13.67 -22.99
CA GLY A 202 11.38 -14.04 -22.18
C GLY A 202 11.58 -13.78 -20.68
N THR A 203 12.60 -13.02 -20.30
CA THR A 203 12.88 -12.67 -18.89
C THR A 203 11.68 -11.91 -18.30
N SER A 204 11.15 -12.41 -17.18
CA SER A 204 10.01 -11.79 -16.50
C SER A 204 10.41 -10.48 -15.83
N PHE A 205 9.44 -9.59 -15.56
CA PHE A 205 9.71 -8.37 -14.78
C PHE A 205 10.37 -8.67 -13.43
N LEU A 206 9.93 -9.72 -12.72
CA LEU A 206 10.55 -10.12 -11.45
C LEU A 206 12.03 -10.45 -11.58
N ALA A 207 12.38 -11.27 -12.59
CA ALA A 207 13.75 -11.66 -12.88
C ALA A 207 14.61 -10.45 -13.31
N LEU A 208 14.06 -9.57 -14.15
CA LEU A 208 14.71 -8.34 -14.58
C LEU A 208 15.03 -7.41 -13.39
N TYR A 209 14.08 -7.23 -12.47
CA TYR A 209 14.28 -6.41 -11.27
C TYR A 209 15.35 -7.00 -10.34
N ALA A 210 15.34 -8.32 -10.13
CA ALA A 210 16.38 -8.99 -9.36
C ALA A 210 17.77 -8.80 -9.98
N GLN A 211 17.90 -8.99 -11.31
CA GLN A 211 19.14 -8.76 -12.05
C GLN A 211 19.65 -7.33 -11.93
N HIS A 212 18.78 -6.32 -12.05
CA HIS A 212 19.17 -4.92 -11.84
C HIS A 212 19.64 -4.64 -10.40
N ILE A 213 18.94 -5.17 -9.39
CA ILE A 213 19.31 -4.98 -7.98
C ILE A 213 20.67 -5.63 -7.67
N LEU A 214 20.93 -6.82 -8.22
CA LEU A 214 22.24 -7.49 -8.13
C LEU A 214 23.34 -6.68 -8.83
N ALA A 215 23.09 -6.20 -10.05
CA ALA A 215 24.06 -5.40 -10.80
C ALA A 215 24.39 -4.08 -10.09
N LEU A 216 23.39 -3.40 -9.52
CA LEU A 216 23.57 -2.18 -8.71
C LEU A 216 24.35 -2.46 -7.42
N GLY A 217 24.08 -3.57 -6.74
CA GLY A 217 24.84 -4.00 -5.56
C GLY A 217 26.32 -4.25 -5.88
N ALA A 218 26.59 -4.96 -6.96
CA ALA A 218 27.94 -5.23 -7.44
C ALA A 218 28.67 -3.93 -7.85
N ALA A 219 28.02 -3.05 -8.62
CA ALA A 219 28.59 -1.77 -9.04
C ALA A 219 28.89 -0.82 -7.86
N ALA A 220 28.09 -0.88 -6.79
CA ALA A 220 28.31 -0.13 -5.55
C ALA A 220 29.44 -0.69 -4.67
N GLY A 221 30.05 -1.83 -5.04
CA GLY A 221 31.00 -2.57 -4.21
C GLY A 221 30.37 -3.18 -2.96
N SER A 222 29.05 -3.39 -2.96
CA SER A 222 28.32 -3.89 -1.80
C SER A 222 28.37 -5.42 -1.74
N ALA A 223 29.16 -5.95 -0.80
CA ALA A 223 29.08 -7.36 -0.41
C ALA A 223 27.75 -7.70 0.31
N ALA A 224 27.02 -6.68 0.77
CA ALA A 224 25.66 -6.84 1.28
C ALA A 224 24.65 -6.76 0.12
N CYS A 225 23.86 -7.82 -0.07
CA CYS A 225 22.76 -7.81 -1.03
C CYS A 225 21.76 -6.71 -0.68
N LEU A 226 21.46 -5.83 -1.65
CA LEU A 226 20.55 -4.71 -1.47
C LEU A 226 19.13 -5.24 -1.17
N PRO A 227 18.45 -4.76 -0.10
CA PRO A 227 17.14 -5.29 0.27
C PRO A 227 16.08 -5.03 -0.80
N LEU A 228 15.18 -6.01 -0.98
CA LEU A 228 13.98 -5.88 -1.81
C LEU A 228 12.73 -6.18 -0.96
N VAL A 229 11.84 -5.21 -0.85
CA VAL A 229 10.51 -5.35 -0.25
C VAL A 229 9.48 -5.44 -1.37
N LEU A 230 8.64 -6.48 -1.37
CA LEU A 230 7.52 -6.63 -2.32
C LEU A 230 6.20 -6.49 -1.56
N MET A 231 5.42 -5.46 -1.86
CA MET A 231 4.02 -5.40 -1.45
C MET A 231 3.17 -6.25 -2.38
N THR A 232 2.42 -7.21 -1.81
CA THR A 232 1.55 -8.17 -2.51
C THR A 232 0.12 -8.07 -1.98
N SER A 233 -0.86 -8.62 -2.70
CA SER A 233 -2.25 -8.80 -2.23
C SER A 233 -2.54 -10.27 -1.93
N ASP A 234 -3.74 -10.59 -1.45
CA ASP A 234 -4.21 -11.98 -1.36
C ASP A 234 -4.16 -12.71 -2.70
N ASP A 235 -4.44 -12.01 -3.81
CA ASP A 235 -4.40 -12.57 -5.17
C ASP A 235 -2.98 -12.81 -5.70
N THR A 236 -2.00 -11.97 -5.27
CA THR A 236 -0.63 -12.04 -5.80
C THR A 236 0.36 -12.76 -4.88
N HIS A 237 0.16 -12.78 -3.56
CA HIS A 237 1.19 -13.20 -2.59
C HIS A 237 1.73 -14.61 -2.81
N ALA A 238 0.85 -15.62 -2.85
CA ALA A 238 1.27 -17.02 -3.01
C ALA A 238 1.94 -17.28 -4.37
N ARG A 239 1.50 -16.57 -5.42
CA ARG A 239 2.09 -16.66 -6.77
C ARG A 239 3.46 -15.99 -6.82
N THR A 240 3.61 -14.79 -6.26
CA THR A 240 4.90 -14.09 -6.16
C THR A 240 5.92 -14.91 -5.38
N LEU A 241 5.52 -15.56 -4.28
CA LEU A 241 6.39 -16.46 -3.53
C LEU A 241 6.80 -17.68 -4.37
N ALA A 242 5.86 -18.33 -5.06
CA ALA A 242 6.16 -19.46 -5.94
C ALA A 242 7.11 -19.07 -7.09
N SER A 243 6.93 -17.90 -7.71
CA SER A 243 7.83 -17.39 -8.76
C SER A 243 9.24 -17.08 -8.23
N LEU A 244 9.36 -16.55 -7.01
CA LEU A 244 10.65 -16.37 -6.34
C LEU A 244 11.33 -17.72 -6.05
N GLU A 245 10.60 -18.68 -5.48
CA GLU A 245 11.17 -19.99 -5.11
C GLU A 245 11.54 -20.83 -6.36
N ALA A 246 10.71 -20.81 -7.41
CA ALA A 246 11.01 -21.48 -8.68
C ALA A 246 12.22 -20.87 -9.42
N GLY A 247 12.50 -19.57 -9.21
CA GLY A 247 13.65 -18.86 -9.76
C GLY A 247 14.91 -18.87 -8.89
N ASP A 248 14.92 -19.59 -7.76
CA ASP A 248 15.97 -19.53 -6.71
C ASP A 248 16.29 -18.08 -6.30
N TYR A 249 15.21 -17.31 -6.04
CA TYR A 249 15.22 -15.87 -5.76
C TYR A 249 15.96 -15.02 -6.81
N PHE A 250 16.18 -15.59 -8.01
CA PHE A 250 16.95 -15.02 -9.12
C PHE A 250 18.36 -14.57 -8.70
N GLY A 251 18.95 -15.26 -7.71
CA GLY A 251 20.26 -14.94 -7.14
C GLY A 251 20.27 -13.89 -6.03
N LEU A 252 19.12 -13.34 -5.63
CA LEU A 252 19.01 -12.47 -4.44
C LEU A 252 19.18 -13.29 -3.15
N ASP A 253 19.81 -12.73 -2.12
CA ASP A 253 19.79 -13.32 -0.78
C ASP A 253 18.36 -13.34 -0.24
N ARG A 254 17.79 -14.54 -0.08
CA ARG A 254 16.44 -14.78 0.47
C ARG A 254 16.18 -14.01 1.77
N ARG A 255 17.19 -13.78 2.61
CA ARG A 255 17.09 -13.07 3.90
C ARG A 255 16.95 -11.54 3.73
N ARG A 256 17.17 -11.03 2.53
CA ARG A 256 17.06 -9.63 2.13
C ARG A 256 15.83 -9.38 1.23
N VAL A 257 15.02 -10.41 0.96
CA VAL A 257 13.76 -10.32 0.20
C VAL A 257 12.59 -10.45 1.17
N PHE A 258 11.76 -9.41 1.25
CA PHE A 258 10.66 -9.29 2.23
C PHE A 258 9.32 -9.16 1.51
N LEU A 259 8.35 -10.04 1.79
CA LEU A 259 6.99 -9.93 1.25
C LEU A 259 6.06 -9.33 2.30
N LEU A 260 5.44 -8.19 1.97
CA LEU A 260 4.42 -7.56 2.79
C LEU A 260 3.05 -7.71 2.11
N ARG A 261 2.14 -8.48 2.69
CA ARG A 261 0.80 -8.71 2.13
C ARG A 261 -0.19 -7.65 2.61
N GLN A 262 -0.62 -6.76 1.72
CA GLN A 262 -1.73 -5.85 2.01
C GLN A 262 -3.00 -6.65 2.26
N GLN A 263 -3.83 -6.18 3.19
CA GLN A 263 -5.15 -6.75 3.45
C GLN A 263 -6.18 -6.11 2.53
N ALA A 264 -7.18 -6.87 2.12
CA ALA A 264 -8.32 -6.32 1.41
C ALA A 264 -9.23 -5.50 2.37
N VAL A 265 -9.89 -4.48 1.84
CA VAL A 265 -10.86 -3.63 2.54
C VAL A 265 -12.28 -3.90 2.02
N PRO A 266 -13.33 -3.65 2.82
CA PRO A 266 -14.71 -3.84 2.39
C PRO A 266 -15.05 -2.98 1.17
N CYS A 267 -15.85 -3.51 0.24
CA CYS A 267 -16.46 -2.71 -0.82
C CYS A 267 -17.72 -2.01 -0.30
N LEU A 268 -18.03 -0.82 -0.84
CA LEU A 268 -19.23 -0.05 -0.48
C LEU A 268 -20.30 -0.19 -1.56
N ALA A 269 -21.56 -0.44 -1.17
CA ALA A 269 -22.67 -0.64 -2.11
C ALA A 269 -23.29 0.68 -2.61
N ASP A 270 -23.34 1.71 -1.75
CA ASP A 270 -24.05 2.96 -1.99
C ASP A 270 -23.43 4.17 -1.26
N ALA A 271 -24.02 5.35 -1.48
CA ALA A 271 -23.61 6.60 -0.84
C ALA A 271 -23.82 6.65 0.69
N GLY A 272 -24.58 5.72 1.27
CA GLY A 272 -24.76 5.57 2.72
C GLY A 272 -23.62 4.80 3.41
N ALA A 273 -22.64 4.33 2.63
CA ALA A 273 -21.57 3.43 3.04
C ALA A 273 -22.08 2.07 3.57
N ALA A 274 -23.16 1.54 3.00
CA ALA A 274 -23.56 0.15 3.23
C ALA A 274 -22.46 -0.80 2.72
N LEU A 275 -22.02 -1.76 3.56
CA LEU A 275 -21.06 -2.78 3.17
C LEU A 275 -21.66 -3.69 2.08
N ALA A 276 -21.00 -3.80 0.94
CA ALA A 276 -21.48 -4.62 -0.17
C ALA A 276 -21.34 -6.12 0.15
N VAL A 277 -22.40 -6.88 -0.06
CA VAL A 277 -22.40 -8.35 0.08
C VAL A 277 -22.36 -9.04 -1.28
N ASP A 278 -21.89 -10.28 -1.31
CA ASP A 278 -21.86 -11.11 -2.52
C ASP A 278 -23.30 -11.44 -2.96
N PRO A 279 -23.72 -11.12 -4.20
CA PRO A 279 -25.07 -11.45 -4.69
C PRO A 279 -25.40 -12.95 -4.68
N SER A 280 -24.38 -13.82 -4.59
CA SER A 280 -24.53 -15.27 -4.47
C SER A 280 -24.39 -15.81 -3.03
N ASP A 281 -23.86 -15.01 -2.09
CA ASP A 281 -23.78 -15.32 -0.66
C ASP A 281 -23.96 -14.04 0.18
N ALA A 282 -25.19 -13.76 0.60
CA ALA A 282 -25.50 -12.58 1.42
C ALA A 282 -24.79 -12.57 2.79
N SER A 283 -24.16 -13.67 3.21
CA SER A 283 -23.35 -13.75 4.44
C SER A 283 -21.85 -13.58 4.17
N ARG A 284 -21.49 -13.03 3.01
CA ARG A 284 -20.12 -12.67 2.63
C ARG A 284 -20.04 -11.21 2.20
N VAL A 285 -19.22 -10.43 2.88
CA VAL A 285 -18.87 -9.06 2.45
C VAL A 285 -17.87 -9.15 1.29
N LEU A 286 -18.11 -8.36 0.24
CA LEU A 286 -17.18 -8.17 -0.87
C LEU A 286 -16.01 -7.29 -0.42
N THR A 287 -14.81 -7.64 -0.87
CA THR A 287 -13.57 -6.92 -0.52
C THR A 287 -12.72 -6.64 -1.74
N LYS A 288 -11.91 -5.58 -1.68
CA LYS A 288 -10.97 -5.14 -2.72
C LYS A 288 -9.62 -4.74 -2.12
N PRO A 289 -8.52 -4.67 -2.88
CA PRO A 289 -7.30 -4.00 -2.42
C PRO A 289 -7.55 -2.53 -2.06
N ASN A 290 -6.92 -2.02 -1.00
CA ASN A 290 -7.08 -0.62 -0.57
C ASN A 290 -6.38 0.39 -1.51
N GLY A 291 -5.43 -0.08 -2.32
CA GLY A 291 -4.57 0.77 -3.16
C GLY A 291 -3.12 0.77 -2.68
N HIS A 292 -2.22 1.36 -3.46
CA HIS A 292 -0.78 1.24 -3.19
C HIS A 292 -0.29 1.99 -1.94
N GLY A 293 -1.09 2.91 -1.39
CA GLY A 293 -0.78 3.62 -0.15
C GLY A 293 -0.59 2.73 1.08
N GLU A 294 -1.14 1.50 1.07
CA GLU A 294 -0.93 0.52 2.15
C GLU A 294 0.55 0.18 2.38
N VAL A 295 1.43 0.38 1.40
CA VAL A 295 2.86 0.08 1.53
C VAL A 295 3.49 0.83 2.71
N HIS A 296 3.05 2.06 2.97
CA HIS A 296 3.53 2.89 4.07
C HIS A 296 3.12 2.31 5.43
N ARG A 297 1.85 1.92 5.56
CA ARG A 297 1.29 1.29 6.76
C ARG A 297 1.93 -0.06 7.04
N LEU A 298 2.15 -0.88 6.00
CA LEU A 298 2.81 -2.19 6.12
C LEU A 298 4.29 -2.06 6.51
N LEU A 299 5.02 -1.10 5.92
CA LEU A 299 6.41 -0.80 6.27
C LEU A 299 6.57 -0.33 7.73
N HIS A 300 5.57 0.41 8.23
CA HIS A 300 5.51 0.82 9.64
C HIS A 300 5.11 -0.35 10.57
N SER A 301 3.96 -0.98 10.35
CA SER A 301 3.38 -1.97 11.28
C SER A 301 4.15 -3.28 11.37
N SER A 302 4.88 -3.65 10.32
CA SER A 302 5.84 -4.77 10.36
C SER A 302 7.16 -4.44 11.07
N GLY A 303 7.40 -3.18 11.42
CA GLY A 303 8.69 -2.67 11.88
C GLY A 303 9.79 -2.66 10.82
N LEU A 304 9.52 -3.08 9.57
CA LEU A 304 10.55 -3.31 8.56
C LEU A 304 11.29 -2.03 8.17
N ALA A 305 10.62 -0.88 8.07
CA ALA A 305 11.31 0.38 7.76
C ALA A 305 12.31 0.78 8.87
N ALA A 306 11.92 0.63 10.14
CA ALA A 306 12.80 0.87 11.28
C ALA A 306 13.96 -0.15 11.34
N LYS A 307 13.68 -1.43 11.03
CA LYS A 307 14.71 -2.48 10.93
C LYS A 307 15.73 -2.17 9.82
N LEU A 308 15.27 -1.83 8.62
CA LEU A 308 16.15 -1.46 7.50
C LEU A 308 17.01 -0.23 7.86
N HIS A 309 16.46 0.73 8.58
CA HIS A 309 17.23 1.87 9.06
C HIS A 309 18.32 1.44 10.06
N GLY A 310 17.99 0.58 11.02
CA GLY A 310 18.95 -0.01 11.96
C GLY A 310 20.02 -0.89 11.31
N ASP A 311 19.68 -1.57 10.20
CA ASP A 311 20.62 -2.32 9.36
C ASP A 311 21.58 -1.42 8.55
N GLY A 312 21.43 -0.09 8.62
CA GLY A 312 22.28 0.88 7.93
C GLY A 312 21.75 1.38 6.58
N CYS A 313 20.51 1.05 6.19
CA CYS A 313 19.91 1.67 5.02
C CYS A 313 19.66 3.17 5.25
N THR A 314 19.92 3.97 4.22
CA THR A 314 19.79 5.42 4.19
C THR A 314 18.66 5.89 3.28
N HIS A 315 18.28 5.10 2.27
CA HIS A 315 17.24 5.46 1.31
C HIS A 315 16.34 4.27 0.93
N LEU A 316 15.08 4.57 0.63
CA LEU A 316 14.14 3.66 -0.04
C LEU A 316 13.90 4.11 -1.48
N VAL A 317 13.86 3.16 -2.40
CA VAL A 317 13.56 3.36 -3.83
C VAL A 317 12.23 2.65 -4.13
N PHE A 318 11.14 3.40 -4.20
CA PHE A 318 9.79 2.86 -4.49
C PHE A 318 9.56 2.81 -6.00
N PHE A 319 9.11 1.66 -6.51
CA PHE A 319 8.87 1.43 -7.94
C PHE A 319 7.66 0.52 -8.19
N GLN A 320 7.20 0.48 -9.45
CA GLN A 320 5.93 -0.14 -9.87
C GLN A 320 6.13 -1.44 -10.67
N ASP A 321 5.10 -2.27 -10.70
CA ASP A 321 5.10 -3.66 -11.19
C ASP A 321 5.57 -3.92 -12.64
N THR A 322 5.39 -3.00 -13.59
CA THR A 322 5.74 -3.23 -15.01
C THR A 322 6.49 -2.07 -15.68
N ASN A 323 7.47 -1.48 -14.98
CA ASN A 323 8.38 -0.47 -15.57
C ASN A 323 9.86 -0.85 -15.40
N GLY A 324 10.41 -1.61 -16.35
CA GLY A 324 11.84 -1.99 -16.36
C GLY A 324 12.80 -0.80 -16.55
N LEU A 325 12.40 0.20 -17.36
CA LEU A 325 13.26 1.31 -17.76
C LEU A 325 13.63 2.25 -16.59
N VAL A 326 12.91 2.17 -15.47
CA VAL A 326 13.16 3.03 -14.30
C VAL A 326 14.55 2.84 -13.70
N PHE A 327 15.13 1.63 -13.81
CA PHE A 327 16.47 1.34 -13.28
C PHE A 327 17.58 2.13 -13.98
N ASN A 328 17.35 2.62 -15.20
CA ASN A 328 18.26 3.55 -15.89
C ASN A 328 18.31 4.93 -15.23
N ALA A 329 17.27 5.32 -14.48
CA ALA A 329 17.20 6.61 -13.78
C ALA A 329 17.53 6.51 -12.28
N VAL A 330 17.38 5.32 -11.67
CA VAL A 330 17.53 5.10 -10.22
C VAL A 330 18.86 5.62 -9.65
N PRO A 331 20.05 5.34 -10.23
CA PRO A 331 21.30 5.87 -9.69
C PRO A 331 21.34 7.40 -9.73
N ALA A 332 21.04 8.00 -10.88
CA ALA A 332 21.03 9.47 -11.01
C ALA A 332 20.01 10.13 -10.07
N ALA A 333 18.82 9.55 -9.90
CA ALA A 333 17.81 10.02 -8.95
C ALA A 333 18.29 9.92 -7.49
N LEU A 334 18.99 8.85 -7.12
CA LEU A 334 19.61 8.72 -5.80
C LEU A 334 20.72 9.76 -5.59
N GLY A 335 21.58 9.99 -6.58
CA GLY A 335 22.62 11.02 -6.52
C GLY A 335 22.06 12.43 -6.36
N VAL A 336 21.00 12.77 -7.09
CA VAL A 336 20.25 14.05 -6.89
C VAL A 336 19.74 14.15 -5.46
N SER A 337 19.12 13.08 -4.94
CA SER A 337 18.55 13.06 -3.58
C SER A 337 19.62 13.26 -2.51
N VAL A 338 20.75 12.55 -2.62
CA VAL A 338 21.89 12.65 -1.70
C VAL A 338 22.53 14.04 -1.78
N ARG A 339 22.83 14.54 -2.99
CA ARG A 339 23.51 15.84 -3.16
C ARG A 339 22.68 17.01 -2.65
N ARG A 340 21.36 16.99 -2.88
CA ARG A 340 20.44 18.06 -2.47
C ARG A 340 19.84 17.86 -1.08
N GLY A 341 20.12 16.74 -0.40
CA GLY A 341 19.57 16.43 0.93
C GLY A 341 18.05 16.26 0.94
N LEU A 342 17.48 15.69 -0.14
CA LEU A 342 16.02 15.57 -0.31
C LEU A 342 15.45 14.47 0.59
N ALA A 343 14.46 14.81 1.41
CA ALA A 343 13.71 13.81 2.19
C ALA A 343 12.82 12.92 1.29
N LEU A 344 12.27 13.51 0.22
CA LEU A 344 11.44 12.86 -0.78
C LEU A 344 11.80 13.44 -2.15
N ASN A 345 12.01 12.59 -3.14
CA ASN A 345 12.29 12.94 -4.53
C ASN A 345 11.40 12.10 -5.45
N PHE A 346 10.60 12.76 -6.29
CA PHE A 346 9.77 12.10 -7.30
C PHE A 346 10.54 12.02 -8.62
N VAL A 347 10.70 10.82 -9.18
CA VAL A 347 11.21 10.67 -10.54
C VAL A 347 10.05 10.83 -11.52
N SER A 348 10.22 11.73 -12.47
CA SER A 348 9.18 12.19 -13.39
C SER A 348 9.70 12.26 -14.83
N VAL A 349 8.77 12.35 -15.77
CA VAL A 349 9.06 12.52 -17.20
C VAL A 349 8.44 13.80 -17.75
N ARG A 350 8.91 14.25 -18.91
CA ARG A 350 8.19 15.29 -19.68
C ARG A 350 6.83 14.73 -20.11
N ARG A 351 5.79 15.52 -19.90
CA ARG A 351 4.37 15.17 -20.11
C ARG A 351 3.77 16.14 -21.13
N ARG A 352 2.83 15.69 -21.98
CA ARG A 352 2.09 16.60 -22.87
C ARG A 352 0.90 17.19 -22.14
N ALA A 353 0.57 18.43 -22.50
CA ALA A 353 -0.69 19.05 -22.11
C ALA A 353 -1.89 18.14 -22.46
N GLY A 354 -2.76 17.90 -21.49
CA GLY A 354 -3.93 17.02 -21.61
C GLY A 354 -3.64 15.51 -21.55
N ASP A 355 -2.40 15.06 -21.32
CA ASP A 355 -2.11 13.63 -21.12
C ASP A 355 -2.88 13.07 -19.92
N ALA A 356 -3.38 11.84 -20.07
CA ALA A 356 -4.10 11.08 -19.03
C ALA A 356 -3.15 10.48 -17.97
N SER A 357 -2.29 11.33 -17.42
CA SER A 357 -1.30 11.03 -16.38
C SER A 357 -1.26 12.17 -15.36
N GLY A 358 -1.15 11.81 -14.07
CA GLY A 358 -0.99 12.79 -13.00
C GLY A 358 0.27 13.64 -13.16
N ALA A 359 0.18 14.88 -12.71
CA ALA A 359 1.26 15.87 -12.81
C ALA A 359 1.76 16.26 -11.41
N LEU A 360 3.07 16.48 -11.28
CA LEU A 360 3.68 16.94 -10.03
C LEU A 360 3.57 18.47 -9.93
N ILE A 361 3.00 18.95 -8.83
CA ILE A 361 2.69 20.36 -8.60
C ILE A 361 3.09 20.73 -7.17
N GLU A 362 3.73 21.90 -6.99
CA GLU A 362 3.79 22.54 -5.68
C GLU A 362 2.46 23.26 -5.43
N LEU A 363 1.69 22.77 -4.46
CA LEU A 363 0.43 23.37 -4.05
C LEU A 363 0.69 24.35 -2.90
N VAL A 364 0.35 25.62 -3.10
CA VAL A 364 0.61 26.72 -2.16
C VAL A 364 -0.69 27.25 -1.58
N ARG A 365 -0.85 27.21 -0.26
CA ARG A 365 -1.99 27.81 0.46
C ARG A 365 -1.55 29.09 1.16
N GLU A 366 -2.15 30.22 0.77
CA GLU A 366 -1.86 31.53 1.38
C GLU A 366 -2.35 31.58 2.83
N ARG A 367 -1.68 32.39 3.68
CA ARG A 367 -2.08 32.56 5.09
C ARG A 367 -3.36 33.40 5.19
N GLY A 368 -4.49 32.74 5.41
CA GLY A 368 -5.77 33.41 5.71
C GLY A 368 -6.82 32.44 6.23
N GLY A 369 -7.37 32.72 7.43
CA GLY A 369 -8.51 31.98 7.98
C GLY A 369 -8.17 30.77 8.85
N GLY A 370 -7.49 30.98 9.98
CA GLY A 370 -7.32 29.98 11.06
C GLY A 370 -6.22 28.95 10.84
N ASP A 371 -6.10 28.41 9.63
CA ASP A 371 -5.08 27.42 9.27
C ASP A 371 -3.75 28.10 8.84
N GLY A 372 -2.64 27.47 9.21
CA GLY A 372 -1.31 27.90 8.77
C GLY A 372 -1.12 27.70 7.27
N GLY A 373 -0.84 28.77 6.53
CA GLY A 373 -0.45 28.68 5.11
C GLY A 373 0.81 27.82 4.93
N GLY A 374 0.85 27.03 3.86
CA GLY A 374 1.83 25.97 3.64
C GLY A 374 2.08 25.66 2.16
N ARG A 375 3.05 24.78 1.91
CA ARG A 375 3.42 24.28 0.59
C ARG A 375 3.48 22.76 0.63
N VAL A 376 2.88 22.09 -0.35
CA VAL A 376 2.90 20.63 -0.47
C VAL A 376 3.26 20.26 -1.91
N LEU A 377 4.30 19.43 -2.10
CA LEU A 377 4.56 18.80 -3.39
C LEU A 377 3.64 17.59 -3.52
N ALA A 378 2.73 17.61 -4.48
CA ALA A 378 1.72 16.57 -4.65
C ALA A 378 1.62 16.09 -6.10
N ASN A 379 1.12 14.87 -6.27
CA ASN A 379 0.55 14.40 -7.52
C ASN A 379 -0.88 14.92 -7.65
N VAL A 380 -1.15 15.68 -8.71
CA VAL A 380 -2.51 16.10 -9.08
C VAL A 380 -2.96 15.26 -10.26
N GLU A 381 -4.01 14.47 -10.07
CA GLU A 381 -4.54 13.62 -11.14
C GLU A 381 -5.05 14.45 -12.33
N TYR A 382 -4.94 13.89 -13.53
CA TYR A 382 -5.22 14.59 -14.79
C TYR A 382 -6.67 15.14 -14.89
N ASN A 383 -7.62 14.57 -14.16
CA ASN A 383 -8.99 15.07 -14.06
C ASN A 383 -9.19 16.19 -13.03
N GLN A 384 -8.25 16.38 -12.10
CA GLN A 384 -8.20 17.52 -11.18
C GLN A 384 -7.32 18.65 -11.71
N LEU A 385 -6.30 18.32 -12.51
CA LEU A 385 -5.32 19.24 -13.06
C LEU A 385 -5.96 20.39 -13.85
N GLU A 386 -6.78 20.06 -14.84
CA GLU A 386 -7.41 21.06 -15.72
C GLU A 386 -8.37 21.99 -14.94
N PRO A 387 -9.28 21.49 -14.06
CA PRO A 387 -10.04 22.35 -13.14
C PRO A 387 -9.18 23.21 -12.22
N LEU A 388 -8.12 22.67 -11.63
CA LEU A 388 -7.23 23.39 -10.70
C LEU A 388 -6.54 24.58 -11.39
N LEU A 389 -5.94 24.33 -12.57
CA LEU A 389 -5.23 25.36 -13.33
C LEU A 389 -6.18 26.46 -13.80
N ARG A 390 -7.37 26.09 -14.30
CA ARG A 390 -8.41 27.06 -14.68
C ARG A 390 -8.93 27.86 -13.49
N ALA A 391 -9.13 27.25 -12.33
CA ALA A 391 -9.53 27.98 -11.13
C ALA A 391 -8.47 29.01 -10.72
N ALA A 392 -7.19 28.61 -10.73
CA ALA A 392 -6.07 29.48 -10.38
C ALA A 392 -5.84 30.64 -11.37
N SER A 393 -6.14 30.44 -12.65
CA SER A 393 -5.99 31.44 -13.73
C SER A 393 -7.24 32.30 -13.98
N ALA A 394 -8.26 32.22 -13.10
CA ALA A 394 -9.58 32.85 -13.31
C ALA A 394 -10.22 32.46 -14.67
N GLY A 395 -9.99 31.22 -15.11
CA GLY A 395 -10.49 30.63 -16.35
C GLY A 395 -9.59 30.83 -17.57
N ALA A 396 -8.55 31.68 -17.48
CA ALA A 396 -7.77 32.14 -18.63
C ALA A 396 -6.90 31.04 -19.28
N SER A 397 -6.32 30.14 -18.49
CA SER A 397 -5.42 29.08 -18.94
C SER A 397 -5.65 27.74 -18.24
N GLY A 398 -5.48 26.64 -18.98
CA GLY A 398 -5.54 25.27 -18.47
C GLY A 398 -4.16 24.62 -18.33
N ASP A 399 -4.11 23.29 -18.47
CA ASP A 399 -2.88 22.55 -18.73
C ASP A 399 -2.45 22.79 -20.19
N GLU A 400 -1.53 23.73 -20.39
CA GLU A 400 -1.07 24.19 -21.70
C GLU A 400 0.41 23.88 -21.93
N PRO A 401 0.84 23.60 -23.19
CA PRO A 401 2.24 23.36 -23.48
C PRO A 401 3.04 24.65 -23.38
N ASP A 402 4.18 24.58 -22.69
CA ASP A 402 5.17 25.66 -22.64
C ASP A 402 5.67 25.99 -24.07
N PRO A 403 5.61 27.27 -24.51
CA PRO A 403 5.92 27.63 -25.90
C PRO A 403 7.36 27.38 -26.34
N ALA A 404 8.32 27.26 -25.41
CA ALA A 404 9.73 27.04 -25.73
C ALA A 404 10.08 25.55 -25.86
N THR A 405 9.38 24.68 -25.12
CA THR A 405 9.69 23.24 -25.04
C THR A 405 8.65 22.34 -25.70
N GLY A 406 7.40 22.80 -25.84
CA GLY A 406 6.27 22.02 -26.38
C GLY A 406 5.68 20.97 -25.42
N TRP A 407 6.12 20.95 -24.15
CA TRP A 407 5.63 20.04 -23.11
C TRP A 407 4.81 20.80 -22.07
N SER A 408 3.96 20.10 -21.30
CA SER A 408 3.37 20.70 -20.10
C SER A 408 4.49 21.12 -19.15
N PRO A 409 4.44 22.31 -18.54
CA PRO A 409 5.44 22.74 -17.58
C PRO A 409 5.36 21.94 -16.25
N TYR A 410 4.26 21.19 -16.05
CA TYR A 410 4.11 20.27 -14.91
C TYR A 410 4.55 18.85 -15.34
N PRO A 411 5.62 18.29 -14.75
CA PRO A 411 6.16 17.01 -15.17
C PRO A 411 5.25 15.85 -14.74
N GLY A 412 5.20 14.81 -15.57
CA GLY A 412 4.35 13.64 -15.35
C GLY A 412 4.89 12.74 -14.25
N ASN A 413 4.04 12.39 -13.30
CA ASN A 413 4.38 11.48 -12.21
C ASN A 413 4.49 10.04 -12.72
N CYS A 414 5.62 9.38 -12.46
CA CYS A 414 5.83 7.96 -12.79
C CYS A 414 5.59 7.01 -11.61
N ASN A 415 5.15 7.53 -10.46
CA ASN A 415 4.99 6.81 -9.19
C ASN A 415 6.28 6.08 -8.77
N GLN A 416 7.42 6.70 -9.07
CA GLN A 416 8.77 6.29 -8.70
C GLN A 416 9.30 7.30 -7.68
N LEU A 417 9.64 6.84 -6.48
CA LEU A 417 10.08 7.70 -5.37
C LEU A 417 11.48 7.30 -4.91
N VAL A 418 12.32 8.27 -4.59
CA VAL A 418 13.52 8.07 -3.77
C VAL A 418 13.30 8.84 -2.47
N VAL A 419 13.43 8.14 -1.34
CA VAL A 419 13.02 8.65 -0.02
C VAL A 419 14.15 8.45 0.96
N ALA A 420 14.54 9.49 1.70
CA ALA A 420 15.51 9.38 2.78
C ALA A 420 14.87 8.61 3.95
N LEU A 421 15.45 7.46 4.32
CA LEU A 421 14.82 6.49 5.20
C LEU A 421 14.63 7.01 6.64
N ARG A 422 15.58 7.81 7.16
CA ARG A 422 15.47 8.37 8.52
C ARG A 422 14.23 9.25 8.71
N PRO A 423 14.06 10.39 8.00
CA PRO A 423 12.87 11.22 8.17
C PRO A 423 11.59 10.49 7.77
N TYR A 424 11.67 9.52 6.84
CA TYR A 424 10.53 8.66 6.52
C TYR A 424 10.09 7.76 7.68
N VAL A 425 11.01 7.15 8.43
CA VAL A 425 10.67 6.39 9.65
C VAL A 425 10.08 7.31 10.72
N GLU A 426 10.60 8.52 10.88
CA GLU A 426 10.05 9.54 11.79
C GLU A 426 8.59 9.91 11.41
N VAL A 427 8.31 10.13 10.12
CA VAL A 427 6.95 10.37 9.60
C VAL A 427 6.03 9.16 9.75
N LEU A 428 6.50 7.95 9.41
CA LEU A 428 5.75 6.70 9.58
C LEU A 428 5.34 6.50 11.05
N ALA A 429 6.24 6.75 12.00
CA ALA A 429 5.92 6.64 13.43
C ALA A 429 4.86 7.68 13.86
N ALA A 430 4.94 8.91 13.34
CA ALA A 430 3.99 9.98 13.65
C ALA A 430 2.59 9.73 13.06
N SER A 431 2.49 9.16 11.85
CA SER A 431 1.21 8.86 11.18
C SER A 431 0.68 7.44 11.41
N GLY A 432 1.44 6.57 12.07
CA GLY A 432 1.17 5.12 12.10
C GLY A 432 1.37 4.44 10.74
N GLY A 433 2.02 5.12 9.79
CA GLY A 433 2.07 4.76 8.37
C GLY A 433 0.74 4.92 7.65
N VAL A 434 -0.29 5.47 8.33
CA VAL A 434 -1.54 5.86 7.69
C VAL A 434 -1.22 7.06 6.81
N VAL A 435 -1.33 6.83 5.51
CA VAL A 435 -1.60 7.91 4.58
C VAL A 435 -3.08 8.29 4.75
N PRO A 436 -3.46 9.57 4.69
CA PRO A 436 -4.36 10.00 3.63
C PRO A 436 -5.33 8.94 3.02
N GLU A 437 -6.67 9.17 2.97
CA GLU A 437 -7.65 8.29 2.26
C GLU A 437 -8.56 9.02 1.23
N PHE A 438 -9.09 8.30 0.22
CA PHE A 438 -10.04 8.83 -0.79
C PHE A 438 -11.11 7.83 -1.24
N VAL A 439 -12.16 8.32 -1.91
CA VAL A 439 -13.15 7.49 -2.61
C VAL A 439 -13.47 8.06 -4.00
N ASN A 440 -13.63 7.18 -5.00
CA ASN A 440 -13.97 7.56 -6.38
C ASN A 440 -15.09 6.67 -6.95
N PRO A 441 -16.33 6.86 -6.47
CA PRO A 441 -17.46 6.02 -6.82
C PRO A 441 -17.91 6.23 -8.28
N LYS A 442 -18.18 5.12 -8.97
CA LYS A 442 -18.75 5.15 -10.32
C LYS A 442 -20.27 5.19 -10.24
N TYR A 443 -20.84 6.37 -10.00
CA TYR A 443 -22.29 6.56 -9.86
C TYR A 443 -23.11 6.01 -11.04
N SER A 444 -24.29 5.45 -10.75
CA SER A 444 -25.27 4.95 -11.73
C SER A 444 -25.77 6.07 -12.66
N ASP A 445 -26.12 7.20 -12.06
CA ASP A 445 -26.85 8.31 -12.66
C ASP A 445 -26.49 9.65 -11.98
N ALA A 446 -27.17 10.73 -12.38
CA ALA A 446 -26.90 12.08 -11.91
C ALA A 446 -27.30 12.36 -10.45
N SER A 447 -28.12 11.52 -9.81
CA SER A 447 -28.50 11.69 -8.39
C SER A 447 -27.34 11.40 -7.43
N ARG A 448 -26.30 10.69 -7.90
CA ARG A 448 -25.14 10.26 -7.10
C ARG A 448 -25.49 9.46 -5.84
N SER A 449 -26.60 8.72 -5.87
CA SER A 449 -27.08 7.90 -4.75
C SER A 449 -26.57 6.45 -4.81
N GLY A 450 -26.68 5.80 -5.97
CA GLY A 450 -26.22 4.42 -6.22
C GLY A 450 -24.95 4.34 -7.07
N PHE A 451 -24.27 3.19 -7.02
CA PHE A 451 -23.07 2.92 -7.81
C PHE A 451 -23.34 1.89 -8.93
N LYS A 452 -22.58 1.96 -10.02
CA LYS A 452 -22.59 0.98 -11.13
C LYS A 452 -21.99 -0.37 -10.75
N LYS A 453 -21.11 -0.37 -9.75
CA LYS A 453 -20.48 -1.52 -9.11
C LYS A 453 -20.15 -1.11 -7.67
N PRO A 454 -20.06 -2.06 -6.72
CA PRO A 454 -19.48 -1.79 -5.41
C PRO A 454 -18.15 -1.05 -5.55
N THR A 455 -17.98 0.03 -4.77
CA THR A 455 -16.85 0.96 -4.87
C THR A 455 -15.72 0.57 -3.92
#